data_AF-A0A961DGF6-F1
#
_entry.id   AF-A0A961DGF6-F1
#
_cell.length_a   1.000
_cell.length_b   1.000
_cell.length_c   1.000
_cell.angle_alpha   90.00
_cell.angle_beta   90.00
_cell.angle_gamma   90.00
#
_symmetry.space_group_name_H-M   'P 1'
#
loop_
_entity.id
_entity.type
_entity.pdbx_description
1 polymer ?
#
loop_
_entity_poly.entity_id
_entity_poly.type
_entity_poly.pdbx_seq_one_letter_code
_entity_poly.pdbx_strand_id
1 'polypeptide(L)'
;GHRLLGIDLARSMKYHEAISAGAEGIKPGWVRVNFNYFISDEVFRYIVTAVTMIAEHGVKLLPDYRFEPASGLWKHRAGPVEPPLRFAQLSYGPDGAFTFPRHDDRAPSTVYEDALAAARELFERSPAAPATSASVAAELGDRFESLRWFDLPAECLA
;
A
#
# COMPACT_ATOMS: atom_id res chain seq x y z
N GLY A 1 17.79 -1.22 -3.83
CA GLY A 1 16.86 -2.30 -3.50
C GLY A 1 17.60 -3.50 -2.94
N HIS A 2 18.29 -4.27 -3.80
CA HIS A 2 18.84 -5.57 -3.44
C HIS A 2 19.68 -5.62 -2.15
N ARG A 3 20.60 -4.67 -1.95
CA ARG A 3 21.41 -4.61 -0.72
C ARG A 3 20.58 -4.43 0.56
N LEU A 4 19.51 -3.63 0.51
CA LEU A 4 18.63 -3.39 1.64
C LEU A 4 17.83 -4.65 2.00
N LEU A 5 17.44 -5.41 0.98
CA LEU A 5 16.57 -6.58 1.11
C LEU A 5 17.34 -7.91 1.15
N GLY A 6 18.68 -7.87 1.22
CA GLY A 6 19.51 -9.07 1.22
C GLY A 6 19.35 -9.95 -0.03
N ILE A 7 19.06 -9.35 -1.19
CA ILE A 7 18.86 -10.08 -2.45
C ILE A 7 20.21 -10.20 -3.15
N ASP A 8 20.76 -11.41 -3.20
CA ASP A 8 21.96 -11.73 -3.96
C ASP A 8 21.64 -11.93 -5.45
N LEU A 9 22.67 -12.20 -6.26
CA LEU A 9 22.51 -12.39 -7.71
C LEU A 9 21.59 -13.58 -8.03
N ALA A 10 21.73 -14.70 -7.33
CA ALA A 10 20.93 -15.89 -7.58
C ALA A 10 19.45 -15.64 -7.30
N ARG A 11 19.13 -14.98 -6.18
CA ARG A 11 17.77 -14.59 -5.81
C ARG A 11 17.21 -13.53 -6.75
N SER A 12 18.03 -12.57 -7.18
CA SER A 12 17.66 -11.57 -8.18
C SER A 12 17.24 -12.23 -9.51
N MET A 13 17.96 -13.26 -9.96
CA MET A 13 17.61 -13.97 -11.19
C MET A 13 16.27 -14.71 -11.06
N LYS A 14 16.00 -15.35 -9.91
CA LYS A 14 14.70 -15.99 -9.65
C LYS A 14 13.54 -14.99 -9.69
N TYR A 15 13.72 -13.80 -9.10
CA TYR A 15 12.73 -12.73 -9.21
C TYR A 15 12.55 -12.29 -10.67
N HIS A 16 13.63 -12.11 -11.41
CA HIS A 16 13.56 -11.73 -12.83
C HIS A 16 12.77 -12.76 -13.66
N GLU A 17 13.06 -14.05 -13.50
CA GLU A 17 12.34 -15.13 -14.19
C GLU A 17 10.85 -15.18 -13.84
N ALA A 18 10.49 -14.96 -12.57
CA ALA A 18 9.09 -14.91 -12.14
C ALA A 18 8.36 -13.69 -12.74
N ILE A 19 9.02 -12.53 -12.71
CA ILE A 19 8.50 -11.28 -13.29
C ILE A 19 8.31 -11.41 -14.80
N SER A 20 9.30 -11.94 -15.52
CA SER A 20 9.21 -12.19 -16.97
C SER A 20 8.13 -13.21 -17.33
N ALA A 21 7.75 -14.09 -16.41
CA ALA A 21 6.63 -15.02 -16.56
C ALA A 21 5.26 -14.39 -16.23
N GLY A 22 5.21 -13.07 -15.96
CA GLY A 22 3.98 -12.32 -15.73
C GLY A 22 3.62 -12.12 -14.26
N ALA A 23 4.46 -12.54 -13.30
CA ALA A 23 4.21 -12.35 -11.87
C ALA A 23 4.85 -11.07 -11.33
N GLU A 24 4.53 -9.89 -11.88
CA GLU A 24 5.14 -8.61 -11.43
C GLU A 24 4.93 -8.37 -9.92
N GLY A 25 3.81 -8.83 -9.36
CA GLY A 25 3.46 -8.65 -7.96
C GLY A 25 4.37 -9.35 -6.95
N ILE A 26 5.25 -10.24 -7.41
CA ILE A 26 6.24 -10.88 -6.51
C ILE A 26 7.41 -9.96 -6.17
N LYS A 27 7.56 -8.86 -6.92
CA LYS A 27 8.71 -7.95 -6.82
C LYS A 27 8.84 -7.39 -5.41
N PRO A 28 10.02 -7.53 -4.79
CA PRO A 28 10.22 -7.05 -3.44
C PRO A 28 10.32 -5.53 -3.38
N GLY A 29 9.67 -4.96 -2.37
CA GLY A 29 9.49 -3.52 -2.21
C GLY A 29 9.89 -3.04 -0.81
N TRP A 30 10.00 -1.73 -0.67
CA TRP A 30 10.25 -1.08 0.61
C TRP A 30 9.68 0.33 0.56
N VAL A 31 9.30 0.87 1.71
CA VAL A 31 8.83 2.24 1.88
C VAL A 31 9.88 3.03 2.63
N ARG A 32 10.12 4.28 2.21
CA ARG A 32 11.00 5.22 2.92
C ARG A 32 10.15 6.26 3.62
N VAL A 33 10.25 6.32 4.94
CA VAL A 33 9.71 7.42 5.73
C VAL A 33 10.86 8.39 6.02
N ASN A 34 10.69 9.67 5.67
CA ASN A 34 11.67 10.72 5.92
C ASN A 34 10.98 11.90 6.61
N PHE A 35 11.63 12.46 7.62
CA PHE A 35 11.15 13.62 8.36
C PHE A 35 12.02 14.83 7.99
N ASN A 36 11.36 15.89 7.51
CA ASN A 36 12.03 17.15 7.21
C ASN A 36 12.24 17.96 8.51
N TYR A 37 13.13 18.95 8.49
CA TYR A 37 13.54 19.72 9.67
C TYR A 37 12.48 20.69 10.21
N PHE A 38 11.41 20.93 9.46
CA PHE A 38 10.34 21.87 9.81
C PHE A 38 9.03 21.17 10.18
N ILE A 39 9.04 19.83 10.29
CA ILE A 39 7.91 19.08 10.79
C ILE A 39 7.68 19.43 12.25
N SER A 40 6.43 19.65 12.64
CA SER A 40 6.11 19.79 14.05
C SER A 40 6.21 18.44 14.75
N ASP A 41 6.56 18.45 16.03
CA ASP A 41 6.52 17.27 16.88
C ASP A 41 5.18 16.53 16.82
N GLU A 42 4.08 17.28 16.72
CA GLU A 42 2.72 16.75 16.64
C GLU A 42 2.54 15.89 15.38
N VAL A 43 2.93 16.40 14.21
CA VAL A 43 2.85 15.65 12.94
C VAL A 43 3.82 14.46 12.97
N PHE A 44 5.03 14.65 13.52
CA PHE A 44 6.00 13.57 13.68
C PHE A 44 5.42 12.41 14.49
N ARG A 45 4.88 12.70 15.68
CA ARG A 45 4.26 11.68 16.55
C ARG A 45 3.07 11.01 15.88
N TYR A 46 2.21 11.77 15.21
CA TYR A 46 1.09 11.22 14.45
C TYR A 46 1.56 10.18 13.41
N ILE A 47 2.55 10.53 12.58
CA ILE A 47 3.08 9.62 11.55
C ILE A 47 3.69 8.37 12.18
N VAL A 48 4.51 8.52 13.22
CA VAL A 48 5.15 7.37 13.91
C VAL A 48 4.08 6.45 14.50
N THR A 49 3.07 7.00 15.17
CA THR A 49 1.98 6.22 15.75
C THR A 49 1.17 5.51 14.67
N ALA A 50 0.80 6.19 13.59
CA ALA A 50 0.05 5.58 12.49
C ALA A 50 0.82 4.43 11.83
N VAL A 51 2.12 4.61 11.56
CA VAL A 51 2.99 3.55 11.01
C VAL A 51 3.12 2.38 11.98
N THR A 52 3.24 2.65 13.28
CA THR A 52 3.30 1.60 14.32
C THR A 52 2.02 0.78 14.35
N MET A 53 0.85 1.43 14.33
CA MET A 53 -0.45 0.74 14.29
C MET A 53 -0.61 -0.11 13.04
N ILE A 54 -0.14 0.35 11.86
CA ILE A 54 -0.14 -0.45 10.63
C ILE A 54 0.79 -1.65 10.75
N ALA A 55 1.98 -1.48 11.35
CA ALA A 55 2.92 -2.58 11.54
C ALA A 55 2.36 -3.66 12.50
N GLU A 56 1.61 -3.26 13.53
CA GLU A 56 1.04 -4.17 14.53
C GLU A 56 -0.28 -4.80 14.12
N HIS A 57 -1.11 -4.08 13.35
CA HIS A 57 -2.50 -4.47 13.08
C HIS A 57 -2.88 -4.48 11.60
N GLY A 58 -2.03 -3.99 10.70
CA GLY A 58 -2.35 -3.82 9.28
C GLY A 58 -2.74 -5.12 8.56
N VAL A 59 -2.23 -6.27 9.01
CA VAL A 59 -2.61 -7.59 8.48
C VAL A 59 -4.12 -7.85 8.59
N LYS A 60 -4.79 -7.29 9.60
CA LYS A 60 -6.25 -7.42 9.80
C LYS A 60 -7.07 -6.72 8.71
N LEU A 61 -6.44 -5.81 7.95
CA LEU A 61 -7.09 -5.04 6.89
C LEU A 61 -6.86 -5.65 5.50
N LEU A 62 -5.93 -6.61 5.33
CA LEU A 62 -5.73 -7.31 4.05
C LEU A 62 -7.02 -7.90 3.45
N PRO A 63 -7.97 -8.46 4.24
CA PRO A 63 -9.25 -8.93 3.72
C PRO A 63 -10.04 -7.88 2.93
N ASP A 64 -9.87 -6.59 3.25
CA ASP A 64 -10.56 -5.49 2.57
C ASP A 64 -9.97 -5.17 1.19
N TYR A 65 -8.88 -5.84 0.80
CA TYR A 65 -8.21 -5.62 -0.48
C TYR A 65 -8.19 -6.89 -1.36
N ARG A 66 -8.10 -6.64 -2.67
CA ARG A 66 -7.80 -7.63 -3.70
C ARG A 66 -6.39 -7.37 -4.22
N PHE A 67 -5.58 -8.42 -4.27
CA PHE A 67 -4.25 -8.39 -4.86
C PHE A 67 -4.30 -8.88 -6.31
N GLU A 68 -3.68 -8.14 -7.22
CA GLU A 68 -3.56 -8.51 -8.62
C GLU A 68 -2.10 -8.94 -8.92
N PRO A 69 -1.79 -10.24 -8.96
CA PRO A 69 -0.43 -10.76 -9.12
C PRO A 69 0.26 -10.30 -10.41
N ALA A 70 -0.51 -10.08 -11.49
CA ALA A 70 0.06 -9.70 -12.78
C ALA A 70 0.62 -8.27 -12.77
N SER A 71 0.08 -7.40 -11.91
CA SER A 71 0.48 -5.99 -11.82
C SER A 71 1.15 -5.61 -10.50
N GLY A 72 0.98 -6.44 -9.46
CA GLY A 72 1.37 -6.13 -8.08
C GLY A 72 0.47 -5.11 -7.38
N LEU A 73 -0.64 -4.72 -7.98
CA LEU A 73 -1.54 -3.72 -7.40
C LEU A 73 -2.45 -4.34 -6.34
N TRP A 74 -2.64 -3.60 -5.24
CA TRP A 74 -3.67 -3.86 -4.25
C TRP A 74 -4.82 -2.88 -4.45
N LYS A 75 -6.05 -3.40 -4.53
CA LYS A 75 -7.26 -2.59 -4.73
C LYS A 75 -8.23 -2.84 -3.58
N HIS A 76 -8.67 -1.78 -2.92
CA HIS A 76 -9.69 -1.90 -1.88
C HIS A 76 -11.01 -2.38 -2.50
N ARG A 77 -11.74 -3.29 -1.83
CA ARG A 77 -12.98 -3.89 -2.33
C ARG A 77 -14.11 -2.89 -2.49
N ALA A 78 -14.14 -1.84 -1.67
CA ALA A 78 -15.11 -0.75 -1.81
C ALA A 78 -14.84 0.18 -3.02
N GLY A 79 -13.82 -0.13 -3.83
CA GLY A 79 -13.44 0.66 -4.99
C GLY A 79 -12.39 1.73 -4.67
N PRO A 80 -11.95 2.49 -5.69
CA PRO A 80 -10.99 3.55 -5.52
C PRO A 80 -11.58 4.68 -4.66
N VAL A 81 -10.74 5.28 -3.82
CA VAL A 81 -11.01 6.65 -3.37
C VAL A 81 -10.94 7.52 -4.62
N GLU A 82 -12.03 8.22 -4.92
CA GLU A 82 -12.13 9.11 -6.07
C GLU A 82 -10.90 10.04 -6.09
N PRO A 83 -10.06 10.02 -7.15
CA PRO A 83 -8.84 10.80 -7.17
C PRO A 83 -9.20 12.30 -7.15
N PRO A 84 -8.46 13.13 -6.40
CA PRO A 84 -8.77 14.54 -6.27
C PRO A 84 -8.65 15.32 -7.59
N LEU A 85 -8.04 14.74 -8.63
CA LEU A 85 -7.90 15.37 -9.94
C LEU A 85 -7.97 14.33 -11.07
N ARG A 86 -8.74 14.64 -12.11
CA ARG A 86 -8.87 13.90 -13.37
C ARG A 86 -8.36 14.74 -14.53
N PHE A 87 -7.83 14.08 -15.57
CA PHE A 87 -7.36 14.77 -16.78
C PHE A 87 -8.46 15.62 -17.45
N ALA A 88 -9.72 15.15 -17.39
CA ALA A 88 -10.87 15.88 -17.93
C ALA A 88 -11.18 17.21 -17.19
N GLN A 89 -10.59 17.43 -16.01
CA GLN A 89 -10.72 18.68 -15.25
C GLN A 89 -9.63 19.69 -15.60
N LEU A 90 -8.72 19.34 -16.52
CA LEU A 90 -7.68 20.24 -17.01
C LEU A 90 -8.20 20.96 -18.26
N SER A 91 -8.11 22.29 -18.28
CA SER A 91 -8.51 23.05 -19.48
C SER A 91 -7.64 24.28 -19.71
N TYR A 92 -7.60 24.75 -20.95
CA TYR A 92 -6.94 25.98 -21.33
C TYR A 92 -7.97 27.03 -21.72
N GLY A 93 -7.85 28.23 -21.15
CA GLY A 93 -8.67 29.39 -21.50
C GLY A 93 -8.38 29.91 -22.92
N PRO A 94 -9.23 30.80 -23.46
CA PRO A 94 -9.02 31.43 -24.78
C PRO A 94 -7.71 32.24 -24.90
N ASP A 95 -7.14 32.63 -23.76
CA ASP A 95 -5.85 33.31 -23.60
C ASP A 95 -4.66 32.35 -23.45
N GLY A 96 -4.90 31.04 -23.49
CA GLY A 96 -3.89 30.00 -23.25
C GLY A 96 -3.59 29.76 -21.76
N ALA A 97 -4.38 30.32 -20.83
CA ALA A 97 -4.18 30.09 -19.40
C ALA A 97 -4.60 28.68 -18.98
N PHE A 98 -3.72 27.95 -18.31
CA PHE A 98 -4.02 26.62 -17.77
C PHE A 98 -4.89 26.71 -16.51
N THR A 99 -5.99 25.96 -16.48
CA THR A 99 -6.97 25.95 -15.39
C THR A 99 -7.24 24.53 -14.92
N PHE A 100 -7.40 24.36 -13.61
CA PHE A 100 -7.71 23.11 -12.94
C PHE A 100 -8.32 23.41 -11.56
N PRO A 101 -9.10 22.48 -10.97
CA PRO A 101 -9.58 22.60 -9.60
C PRO A 101 -8.40 22.70 -8.62
N ARG A 102 -8.32 23.81 -7.87
CA ARG A 102 -7.34 23.95 -6.78
C ARG A 102 -7.94 23.43 -5.49
N HIS A 103 -7.27 22.45 -4.89
CA HIS A 103 -7.58 21.93 -3.56
C HIS A 103 -6.47 22.36 -2.60
N ASP A 104 -6.64 23.52 -1.98
CA ASP A 104 -5.72 24.05 -0.97
C ASP A 104 -6.12 23.67 0.46
N ASP A 105 -7.16 22.83 0.61
CA ASP A 105 -7.66 22.37 1.90
C ASP A 105 -6.59 21.56 2.63
N ARG A 106 -6.13 22.10 3.76
CA ARG A 106 -5.24 21.39 4.69
C ARG A 106 -6.03 21.06 5.94
N ALA A 107 -6.05 19.78 6.29
CA ALA A 107 -6.63 19.38 7.55
C ALA A 107 -5.85 20.02 8.72
N PRO A 108 -6.54 20.62 9.71
CA PRO A 108 -5.89 21.14 10.91
C PRO A 108 -5.31 19.98 11.72
N SER A 109 -4.32 20.25 12.57
CA SER A 109 -3.68 19.19 13.37
C SER A 109 -4.63 18.49 14.35
N THR A 110 -5.75 19.13 14.69
CA THR A 110 -6.82 18.54 15.50
C THR A 110 -7.39 17.25 14.92
N VAL A 111 -7.28 17.01 13.61
CA VAL A 111 -7.79 15.76 13.01
C VAL A 111 -6.94 14.54 13.33
N TYR A 112 -5.71 14.72 13.81
CA TYR A 112 -4.76 13.61 13.98
C TYR A 112 -5.23 12.63 15.06
N GLU A 113 -5.72 13.14 16.20
CA GLU A 113 -6.25 12.29 17.26
C GLU A 113 -7.52 11.56 16.81
N ASP A 114 -8.42 12.26 16.12
CA ASP A 114 -9.64 11.66 15.57
C ASP A 114 -9.31 10.57 14.54
N ALA A 115 -8.32 10.80 13.68
CA ALA A 115 -7.86 9.82 12.70
C ALA A 115 -7.23 8.59 13.36
N LEU A 116 -6.42 8.77 14.42
CA LEU A 116 -5.85 7.67 15.18
C LEU A 116 -6.94 6.90 15.96
N ALA A 117 -7.95 7.58 16.49
CA ALA A 117 -9.09 6.94 17.13
C ALA A 117 -9.90 6.11 16.14
N ALA A 118 -10.24 6.67 14.97
CA ALA A 118 -10.93 5.95 13.90
C ALA A 118 -10.11 4.74 13.42
N ALA A 119 -8.78 4.86 13.32
CA ALA A 119 -7.91 3.74 12.98
C ALA A 119 -7.93 2.64 14.05
N ARG A 120 -7.92 2.99 15.35
CA ARG A 120 -8.06 2.00 16.44
C ARG A 120 -9.37 1.24 16.34
N GLU A 121 -10.49 1.96 16.21
CA GLU A 121 -11.82 1.35 16.04
C GLU A 121 -11.87 0.43 14.81
N LEU A 122 -11.24 0.84 13.71
CA LEU A 122 -11.12 0.03 12.50
C LEU A 122 -10.35 -1.27 12.77
N PHE A 123 -9.22 -1.22 13.47
CA PHE A 123 -8.44 -2.42 13.81
C PHE A 123 -9.12 -3.34 14.82
N GLU A 124 -9.96 -2.79 15.69
CA GLU A 124 -10.74 -3.54 16.70
C GLU A 124 -11.96 -4.24 16.09
N ARG A 125 -12.65 -3.57 15.15
CA ARG A 125 -13.81 -4.15 14.47
C ARG A 125 -13.43 -5.17 13.40
N SER A 126 -12.21 -5.08 12.85
CA SER A 126 -11.73 -6.04 11.87
C SER A 126 -11.54 -7.41 12.53
N PRO A 127 -11.84 -8.50 11.81
CA PRO A 127 -11.67 -9.85 12.34
C PRO A 127 -10.23 -10.09 12.78
N ALA A 128 -10.03 -11.10 13.63
CA ALA A 128 -8.70 -11.57 13.95
C ALA A 128 -7.91 -11.81 12.66
N ALA A 129 -6.62 -11.50 12.68
CA ALA A 129 -5.76 -11.66 11.52
C ALA A 129 -5.98 -13.05 10.91
N PRO A 130 -6.21 -13.13 9.59
CA PRO A 130 -6.40 -14.43 8.94
C PRO A 130 -5.23 -15.33 9.33
N ALA A 131 -5.52 -16.61 9.61
CA ALA A 131 -4.49 -17.58 9.95
C ALA A 131 -3.36 -17.50 8.91
N THR A 132 -2.13 -17.41 9.40
CA THR A 132 -0.88 -17.22 8.64
C THR A 132 -0.95 -17.74 7.21
N SER A 133 -0.65 -16.85 6.26
CA SER A 133 -0.18 -17.09 4.88
C SER A 133 -0.44 -18.49 4.32
N ALA A 134 -1.71 -18.89 4.20
CA ALA A 134 -2.08 -20.12 3.51
C ALA A 134 -1.33 -20.19 2.18
N SER A 135 -0.83 -21.37 1.81
CA SER A 135 -0.10 -21.54 0.56
C SER A 135 -0.98 -21.05 -0.58
N VAL A 136 -0.46 -20.10 -1.36
CA VAL A 136 -1.12 -19.62 -2.59
C VAL A 136 -0.61 -20.37 -3.81
N ALA A 137 0.20 -21.42 -3.63
CA ALA A 137 0.77 -22.21 -4.72
C ALA A 137 -0.30 -22.82 -5.64
N ALA A 138 -1.48 -23.16 -5.11
CA ALA A 138 -2.59 -23.67 -5.91
C ALA A 138 -3.11 -22.64 -6.95
N GLU A 139 -3.02 -21.35 -6.64
CA GLU A 139 -3.49 -20.27 -7.51
C GLU A 139 -2.37 -19.58 -8.30
N LEU A 140 -1.21 -19.38 -7.67
CA LEU A 140 -0.09 -18.60 -8.21
C LEU A 140 1.14 -19.44 -8.58
N GLY A 141 1.09 -20.74 -8.32
CA GLY A 141 2.17 -21.70 -8.60
C GLY A 141 3.32 -21.67 -7.56
N ASP A 142 4.06 -22.78 -7.51
CA ASP A 142 5.16 -22.97 -6.56
C ASP A 142 6.27 -21.93 -6.68
N ARG A 143 6.51 -21.42 -7.91
CA ARG A 143 7.53 -20.40 -8.14
C ARG A 143 7.18 -19.11 -7.41
N PHE A 144 5.93 -18.65 -7.49
CA PHE A 144 5.47 -17.46 -6.78
C PHE A 144 5.56 -17.69 -5.27
N GLU A 145 5.03 -18.81 -4.79
CA GLU A 145 5.05 -19.17 -3.37
C GLU A 145 6.47 -19.19 -2.80
N SER A 146 7.42 -19.80 -3.52
CA SER A 146 8.83 -19.89 -3.08
C SER A 146 9.55 -18.54 -2.97
N LEU A 147 9.02 -17.49 -3.63
CA LEU A 147 9.57 -16.15 -3.65
C LEU A 147 8.75 -15.15 -2.80
N ARG A 148 7.59 -15.59 -2.29
CA ARG A 148 6.67 -14.76 -1.53
C ARG A 148 7.36 -14.26 -0.26
N TRP A 149 7.31 -12.95 -0.07
CA TRP A 149 8.02 -12.26 1.01
C TRP A 149 7.07 -11.39 1.85
N PHE A 150 5.76 -11.50 1.62
CA PHE A 150 4.71 -10.74 2.27
C PHE A 150 3.50 -11.64 2.56
N ASP A 151 2.66 -11.22 3.51
CA ASP A 151 1.42 -11.92 3.82
C ASP A 151 0.41 -11.77 2.69
N LEU A 152 -0.08 -12.90 2.20
CA LEU A 152 -1.13 -12.96 1.18
C LEU A 152 -2.16 -14.01 1.58
N PRO A 153 -3.19 -13.63 2.33
CA PRO A 153 -4.36 -14.47 2.57
C PRO A 153 -5.02 -14.85 1.24
N ALA A 154 -5.46 -16.11 1.10
CA ALA A 154 -6.05 -16.61 -0.14
C ALA A 154 -7.29 -15.81 -0.58
N GLU A 155 -8.08 -15.32 0.38
CA GLU A 155 -9.23 -14.45 0.11
C GLU A 155 -8.88 -13.14 -0.61
N CYS A 156 -7.63 -12.66 -0.53
CA CYS A 156 -7.16 -11.49 -1.28
C CYS A 156 -7.03 -11.76 -2.78
N LEU A 157 -7.05 -13.03 -3.23
CA LEU A 157 -7.02 -13.43 -4.64
C LEU A 157 -8.42 -13.63 -5.25
N ALA A 158 -9.46 -13.70 -4.40
CA ALA A 158 -10.86 -13.92 -4.77
C ALA A 158 -11.66 -12.64 -5.08
#